data_AF-A0A3M1ESW4-F1
#
_entry.id   AF-A0A3M1ESW4-F1
#
_cell.length_a   1.000
_cell.length_b   1.000
_cell.length_c   1.000
_cell.angle_alpha   90.00
_cell.angle_beta   90.00
_cell.angle_gamma   90.00
#
_symmetry.space_group_name_H-M   'P 1'
#
loop_
_entity.id
_entity.type
_entity.pdbx_description
1 polymer ?
#
loop_
_entity_poly.entity_id
_entity_poly.type
_entity_poly.pdbx_seq_one_letter_code
_entity_poly.pdbx_strand_id
1 'polypeptide(L)'
;MKSWLSIAVKRIPLWLFLLAPFFLFPSPTKALALLGLPLLWVLQKRVRGYFVPRTPFDWPILLLLGMVLVSLYATFSISFSLPKLTGLLFHIAIFYAVVETVQTRRGLNRSLLLYFALGLVVVGLSLLGIDWSTAKIPLLTGVTSRLPVLIQGLPGAEAGIHRNQAAGSLLWFFPLQVALLGTWWAGRGRDEPVLRYPLGLAAVFGLTFLTFVL
;
A
#
# COMPACT_ATOMS: atom_id res chain seq x y z
N MET A 1 11.74 9.03 32.06
CA MET A 1 11.74 9.61 30.69
C MET A 1 11.70 8.60 29.53
N LYS A 2 12.26 7.37 29.65
CA LYS A 2 12.32 6.38 28.56
C LYS A 2 10.96 5.80 28.08
N SER A 3 9.89 5.90 28.88
CA SER A 3 8.56 5.33 28.56
C SER A 3 7.93 5.92 27.29
N TRP A 4 7.88 7.25 27.16
CA TRP A 4 7.21 7.94 26.06
C TRP A 4 7.85 7.67 24.68
N LEU A 5 9.18 7.59 24.62
CA LEU A 5 9.91 7.26 23.39
C LEU A 5 9.59 5.85 22.90
N SER A 6 9.44 4.89 23.83
CA SER A 6 9.06 3.52 23.48
C SER A 6 7.64 3.43 22.91
N ILE A 7 6.71 4.25 23.42
CA ILE A 7 5.33 4.35 22.92
C ILE A 7 5.32 4.97 21.52
N ALA A 8 6.10 6.03 21.31
CA ALA A 8 6.22 6.69 20.01
C ALA A 8 6.75 5.73 18.94
N VAL A 9 7.78 4.93 19.26
CA VAL A 9 8.36 3.93 18.35
C VAL A 9 7.39 2.79 18.05
N LYS A 10 6.58 2.34 19.02
CA LYS A 10 5.51 1.36 18.75
C LYS A 10 4.42 1.88 17.80
N ARG A 11 4.29 3.21 17.68
CA ARG A 11 3.31 3.88 16.81
C ARG A 11 3.92 4.41 15.51
N ILE A 12 5.11 3.97 15.10
CA ILE A 12 5.72 4.34 13.81
C ILE A 12 4.75 4.22 12.63
N PRO A 13 3.94 3.15 12.47
CA PRO A 13 2.99 3.07 11.37
C PRO A 13 1.98 4.23 11.33
N LEU A 14 1.54 4.71 12.50
CA LEU A 14 0.63 5.86 12.60
C LEU A 14 1.34 7.15 12.17
N TRP A 15 2.59 7.35 12.60
CA TRP A 15 3.39 8.50 12.20
C TRP A 15 3.66 8.51 10.69
N LEU A 16 3.96 7.35 10.10
CA LEU A 16 4.11 7.21 8.65
C LEU A 16 2.81 7.56 7.93
N PHE A 17 1.66 7.10 8.43
CA PHE A 17 0.36 7.47 7.86
C PHE A 17 0.13 9.00 7.88
N LEU A 18 0.46 9.67 8.99
CA LEU A 18 0.35 11.13 9.09
C LEU A 18 1.33 11.86 8.15
N LEU A 19 2.49 11.26 7.88
CA LEU A 19 3.48 11.82 6.97
C LEU A 19 3.15 11.57 5.48
N ALA A 20 2.27 10.61 5.17
CA ALA A 20 1.98 10.18 3.80
C ALA A 20 1.68 11.34 2.82
N PRO A 21 0.81 12.33 3.15
CA PRO A 21 0.50 13.41 2.21
C PRO A 21 1.72 14.23 1.80
N PHE A 22 2.70 14.40 2.71
CA PHE A 22 3.90 15.19 2.46
C PHE A 22 4.92 14.48 1.57
N PHE A 23 4.94 13.15 1.61
CA PHE A 23 5.84 12.35 0.78
C PHE A 23 5.23 11.98 -0.57
N LEU A 24 3.91 11.78 -0.63
CA LEU A 24 3.19 11.47 -1.87
C LEU A 24 2.93 12.73 -2.72
N PHE A 25 2.71 13.87 -2.08
CA PHE A 25 2.49 15.15 -2.74
C PHE A 25 3.47 16.21 -2.22
N PRO A 26 4.79 16.06 -2.48
CA PRO A 26 5.77 16.98 -1.94
C PRO A 26 5.60 18.38 -2.53
N SER A 27 5.77 19.39 -1.69
CA SER A 27 5.81 20.79 -2.07
C SER A 27 7.06 21.43 -1.47
N PRO A 28 7.76 22.35 -2.18
CA PRO A 28 8.92 23.05 -1.64
C PRO A 28 8.65 23.73 -0.28
N THR A 29 7.44 24.27 -0.11
CA THR A 29 7.00 24.92 1.14
C THR A 29 6.89 23.96 2.32
N LYS A 30 6.75 22.66 2.06
CA LYS A 30 6.59 21.59 3.05
C LYS A 30 7.82 20.68 3.12
N ALA A 31 8.96 21.09 2.55
CA ALA A 31 10.17 20.28 2.52
C ALA A 31 10.66 19.87 3.93
N LEU A 32 10.41 20.70 4.95
CA LEU A 32 10.72 20.36 6.35
C LEU A 32 10.00 19.10 6.84
N ALA A 33 8.79 18.80 6.33
CA ALA A 33 8.08 17.57 6.70
C ALA A 33 8.81 16.31 6.23
N LEU A 34 9.68 16.41 5.22
CA LEU A 34 10.51 15.30 4.76
C LEU A 34 11.56 14.87 5.81
N LEU A 35 11.91 15.75 6.75
CA LEU A 35 12.75 15.40 7.89
C LEU A 35 12.04 14.44 8.86
N GLY A 36 10.72 14.25 8.74
CA GLY A 36 9.96 13.28 9.53
C GLY A 36 10.54 11.87 9.45
N LEU A 37 10.92 11.40 8.25
CA LEU A 37 11.52 10.06 8.08
C LEU A 37 12.86 9.88 8.81
N PRO A 38 13.90 10.71 8.57
CA PRO A 38 15.17 10.55 9.28
C PRO A 38 15.00 10.75 10.79
N LEU A 39 14.09 11.61 11.25
CA LEU A 39 13.77 11.75 12.68
C LEU A 39 13.19 10.45 13.26
N LEU A 40 12.26 9.80 12.55
CA LEU A 40 11.72 8.50 12.96
C LEU A 40 12.80 7.41 13.03
N TRP A 41 13.73 7.37 12.06
CA TRP A 41 14.84 6.43 12.08
C TRP A 41 15.84 6.70 13.20
N VAL A 42 16.16 7.97 13.48
CA VAL A 42 17.01 8.34 14.62
C VAL A 42 16.33 7.95 15.94
N LEU A 43 15.03 8.19 16.07
CA LEU A 43 14.25 7.77 17.23
C LEU A 43 14.26 6.24 17.37
N GLN A 44 14.10 5.50 16.27
CA GLN A 44 14.18 4.04 16.25
C GLN A 44 15.55 3.54 16.70
N LYS A 45 16.64 4.13 16.20
CA LYS A 45 18.01 3.80 16.63
C LYS A 45 18.21 4.07 18.12
N ARG A 46 17.72 5.18 18.65
CA ARG A 46 17.87 5.54 20.07
C ARG A 46 17.12 4.57 20.99
N VAL A 47 15.99 4.02 20.56
CA VAL A 47 15.14 3.14 21.39
C VAL A 47 15.46 1.65 21.20
N ARG A 48 15.70 1.21 19.96
CA ARG A 48 15.86 -0.20 19.59
C ARG A 48 17.32 -0.59 19.26
N GLY A 49 18.21 0.37 19.08
CA GLY A 49 19.63 0.13 18.79
C GLY A 49 19.98 0.01 17.31
N TYR A 50 18.99 -0.06 16.42
CA TYR A 50 19.16 -0.15 14.96
C TYR A 50 18.24 0.83 14.23
N PHE A 51 18.59 1.21 13.00
CA PHE A 51 17.78 2.12 12.18
C PHE A 51 16.59 1.40 11.53
N VAL A 52 16.83 0.23 10.92
CA VAL A 52 15.83 -0.61 10.25
C VAL A 52 16.10 -2.08 10.58
N PRO A 53 15.08 -2.95 10.64
CA PRO A 53 15.29 -4.38 10.82
C PRO A 53 15.98 -4.99 9.59
N ARG A 54 16.88 -5.96 9.79
CA ARG A 54 17.58 -6.64 8.69
C ARG A 54 16.64 -7.56 7.94
N THR A 55 16.67 -7.53 6.61
CA THR A 55 15.85 -8.37 5.74
C THR A 55 16.65 -8.92 4.56
N PRO A 56 16.27 -10.07 3.98
CA PRO A 56 16.87 -10.54 2.73
C PRO A 56 16.69 -9.56 1.56
N PHE A 57 15.72 -8.64 1.67
CA PHE A 57 15.43 -7.62 0.67
C PHE A 57 16.30 -6.35 0.82
N ASP A 58 17.18 -6.28 1.81
CA ASP A 58 18.07 -5.13 2.01
C ASP A 58 18.96 -4.91 0.77
N TRP A 59 19.43 -5.97 0.11
CA TRP A 59 20.22 -5.88 -1.12
C TRP A 59 19.42 -5.32 -2.31
N PRO A 60 18.22 -5.84 -2.65
CA PRO A 60 17.33 -5.21 -3.62
C PRO A 60 17.03 -3.74 -3.32
N ILE A 61 16.77 -3.39 -2.06
CA ILE A 61 16.49 -2.00 -1.65
C ILE A 61 17.72 -1.12 -1.86
N LEU A 62 18.92 -1.58 -1.51
CA LEU A 62 20.17 -0.86 -1.76
C LEU A 62 20.43 -0.68 -3.25
N LEU A 63 20.20 -1.71 -4.07
CA LEU A 63 20.32 -1.60 -5.52
C LEU A 63 19.33 -0.58 -6.08
N LEU A 64 18.08 -0.61 -5.62
CA LEU A 64 17.04 0.34 -6.01
C LEU A 64 17.42 1.78 -5.64
N LEU A 65 17.92 1.99 -4.43
CA LEU A 65 18.44 3.29 -3.99
C LEU A 65 19.64 3.75 -4.83
N GLY A 66 20.53 2.83 -5.19
CA GLY A 66 21.64 3.11 -6.11
C GLY A 66 21.13 3.55 -7.49
N MET A 67 20.16 2.83 -8.05
CA MET A 67 19.55 3.18 -9.35
C MET A 67 18.79 4.50 -9.32
N VAL A 68 18.26 4.90 -8.16
CA VAL A 68 17.67 6.22 -7.99
C VAL A 68 18.71 7.32 -8.09
N LEU A 69 19.92 7.12 -7.54
CA LEU A 69 21.02 8.08 -7.72
C LEU A 69 21.42 8.18 -9.20
N VAL A 70 21.49 7.05 -9.91
CA VAL A 70 21.72 7.04 -11.36
C VAL A 70 20.61 7.79 -12.11
N SER A 71 19.35 7.57 -11.74
CA SER A 71 18.21 8.27 -12.33
C SER A 71 18.25 9.77 -12.05
N LEU A 72 18.64 10.19 -10.85
CA LEU A 72 18.79 11.60 -10.48
C LEU A 72 19.91 12.27 -11.28
N TYR A 73 21.02 11.58 -11.50
CA TYR A 73 22.11 12.06 -12.36
C TYR A 73 21.64 12.31 -13.80
N ALA A 74 20.79 11.43 -14.33
CA ALA A 74 20.26 11.55 -15.70
C ALA A 74 19.02 12.47 -15.82
N THR A 75 18.49 13.01 -14.71
CA THR A 75 17.24 13.78 -14.72
C THR A 75 17.49 15.24 -15.13
N PHE A 76 16.65 15.77 -16.04
CA PHE A 76 16.72 17.17 -16.50
C PHE A 76 16.18 18.21 -15.49
N SER A 77 15.26 17.83 -14.60
CA SER A 77 14.67 18.70 -13.58
C SER A 77 14.40 17.97 -12.27
N ILE A 78 14.99 18.48 -11.17
CA ILE A 78 14.82 17.93 -9.81
C ILE A 78 13.35 17.98 -9.38
N SER A 79 12.61 19.03 -9.77
CA SER A 79 11.20 19.18 -9.42
C SER A 79 10.33 18.06 -9.98
N PHE A 80 10.68 17.49 -11.13
CA PHE A 80 9.96 16.38 -11.74
C PHE A 80 10.26 15.03 -11.04
N SER A 81 11.49 14.85 -10.57
CA SER A 81 11.92 13.60 -9.90
C SER A 81 11.65 13.58 -8.40
N LEU A 82 11.41 14.74 -7.77
CA LEU A 82 11.19 14.85 -6.32
C LEU A 82 10.01 13.97 -5.82
N PRO A 83 8.80 14.00 -6.42
CA PRO A 83 7.69 13.13 -5.99
C PRO A 83 8.00 11.64 -6.08
N LYS A 84 8.77 11.24 -7.09
CA LYS A 84 9.18 9.83 -7.27
C LYS A 84 10.18 9.42 -6.20
N LEU A 85 11.15 10.28 -5.91
CA LEU A 85 12.16 10.06 -4.88
C LEU A 85 11.55 9.99 -3.49
N THR A 86 10.76 11.00 -3.10
CA THR A 86 10.12 11.04 -1.77
C THR A 86 9.12 9.91 -1.61
N GLY A 87 8.33 9.64 -2.65
CA GLY A 87 7.43 8.50 -2.69
C GLY A 87 8.18 7.19 -2.46
N LEU A 88 9.28 6.95 -3.19
CA LEU A 88 10.06 5.72 -3.01
C LEU A 88 10.61 5.57 -1.59
N LEU A 89 11.26 6.62 -1.04
CA LEU A 89 11.81 6.59 0.31
C LEU A 89 10.72 6.30 1.35
N PHE A 90 9.54 6.88 1.16
CA PHE A 90 8.38 6.63 2.01
C PHE A 90 7.89 5.18 1.93
N HIS A 91 7.83 4.58 0.73
CA HIS A 91 7.46 3.17 0.57
C HIS A 91 8.49 2.23 1.21
N ILE A 92 9.79 2.54 1.14
CA ILE A 92 10.84 1.79 1.83
C ILE A 92 10.64 1.85 3.35
N ALA A 93 10.30 3.03 3.89
CA ALA A 93 10.01 3.18 5.31
C ALA A 93 8.76 2.39 5.73
N ILE A 94 7.69 2.40 4.92
CA ILE A 94 6.50 1.56 5.13
C ILE A 94 6.89 0.08 5.12
N PHE A 95 7.69 -0.37 4.16
CA PHE A 95 8.14 -1.75 4.05
C PHE A 95 8.80 -2.22 5.36
N TYR A 96 9.79 -1.49 5.85
CA TYR A 96 10.47 -1.84 7.10
C TYR A 96 9.54 -1.79 8.33
N ALA A 97 8.61 -0.82 8.38
CA ALA A 97 7.61 -0.76 9.44
C ALA A 97 6.65 -1.96 9.41
N VAL A 98 6.27 -2.43 8.22
CA VAL A 98 5.45 -3.65 8.04
C VAL A 98 6.24 -4.87 8.49
N VAL A 99 7.47 -5.05 8.00
CA VAL A 99 8.36 -6.17 8.38
C VAL A 99 8.47 -6.29 9.90
N GLU A 100 8.66 -5.18 10.58
CA GLU A 100 8.76 -5.18 12.04
C GLU A 100 7.43 -5.48 12.73
N THR A 101 6.32 -5.00 12.18
CA THR A 101 4.98 -5.22 12.74
C THR A 101 4.54 -6.68 12.61
N VAL A 102 4.86 -7.33 11.48
CA VAL A 102 4.40 -8.70 11.19
C VAL A 102 5.20 -9.79 11.93
N GLN A 103 6.25 -9.44 12.67
CA GLN A 103 7.01 -10.41 13.50
C GLN A 103 6.20 -11.03 14.64
N THR A 104 5.06 -10.43 14.99
CA THR A 104 4.16 -10.96 16.02
C THR A 104 2.86 -11.41 15.39
N ARG A 105 2.25 -12.48 15.93
CA ARG A 105 0.96 -12.99 15.43
C ARG A 105 -0.14 -11.92 15.44
N ARG A 106 -0.20 -11.09 16.49
CA ARG A 106 -1.15 -9.97 16.56
C ARG A 106 -0.87 -8.92 15.48
N GLY A 107 0.39 -8.61 15.22
CA GLY A 107 0.78 -7.65 14.20
C GLY A 107 0.55 -8.16 12.77
N LEU A 108 0.79 -9.44 12.51
CA LEU A 108 0.43 -10.10 11.26
C LEU A 108 -1.09 -10.00 11.00
N ASN A 109 -1.91 -10.39 11.96
CA ASN A 109 -3.37 -10.34 11.82
C ASN A 109 -3.88 -8.92 11.57
N ARG A 110 -3.33 -7.92 12.26
CA ARG A 110 -3.68 -6.51 12.03
C ARG A 110 -3.24 -6.02 10.65
N SER A 111 -2.06 -6.44 10.19
CA SER A 111 -1.54 -6.06 8.86
C SER A 111 -2.37 -6.69 7.75
N LEU A 112 -2.79 -7.96 7.91
CA LEU A 112 -3.72 -8.62 7.00
C LEU A 112 -5.08 -7.91 6.99
N LEU A 113 -5.65 -7.60 8.15
CA LEU A 113 -6.91 -6.86 8.23
C LEU A 113 -6.82 -5.51 7.50
N LEU A 114 -5.74 -4.75 7.74
CA LEU A 114 -5.50 -3.50 7.06
C LEU A 114 -5.35 -3.69 5.54
N TYR A 115 -4.62 -4.71 5.11
CA TYR A 115 -4.46 -5.06 3.69
C TYR A 115 -5.80 -5.35 3.01
N PHE A 116 -6.67 -6.16 3.62
CA PHE A 116 -8.00 -6.42 3.10
C PHE A 116 -8.88 -5.17 3.09
N ALA A 117 -8.83 -4.35 4.14
CA ALA A 117 -9.55 -3.09 4.20
C ALA A 117 -9.12 -2.14 3.08
N LEU A 118 -7.81 -2.00 2.83
CA LEU A 118 -7.27 -1.20 1.72
C LEU A 118 -7.68 -1.77 0.36
N GLY A 119 -7.69 -3.09 0.20
CA GLY A 119 -8.18 -3.73 -1.02
C GLY A 119 -9.65 -3.41 -1.28
N LEU A 120 -10.50 -3.45 -0.25
CA LEU A 120 -11.92 -3.06 -0.35
C LEU A 120 -12.08 -1.58 -0.70
N VAL A 121 -11.25 -0.69 -0.15
CA VAL A 121 -11.24 0.72 -0.52
C VAL A 121 -10.87 0.88 -1.99
N VAL A 122 -9.83 0.19 -2.48
CA VAL A 122 -9.42 0.25 -3.89
C VAL A 122 -10.52 -0.29 -4.80
N VAL A 123 -11.18 -1.40 -4.44
CA VAL A 123 -12.36 -1.90 -5.16
C VAL A 123 -13.46 -0.86 -5.20
N GLY A 124 -13.83 -0.28 -4.05
CA GLY A 124 -14.88 0.76 -3.98
C GLY A 124 -14.56 1.98 -4.83
N LEU A 125 -13.33 2.50 -4.74
CA LEU A 125 -12.87 3.62 -5.57
C LEU A 125 -12.89 3.27 -7.05
N SER A 126 -12.50 2.05 -7.42
CA SER A 126 -12.54 1.56 -8.80
C SER A 126 -13.96 1.46 -9.32
N LEU A 127 -14.88 0.90 -8.53
CA LEU A 127 -16.31 0.79 -8.87
C LEU A 127 -16.97 2.15 -9.09
N LEU A 128 -16.60 3.15 -8.29
CA LEU A 128 -17.18 4.50 -8.33
C LEU A 128 -16.46 5.46 -9.31
N GLY A 129 -15.23 5.12 -9.71
CA GLY A 129 -14.36 6.01 -10.50
C GLY A 129 -14.15 5.58 -11.95
N ILE A 130 -14.43 4.33 -12.32
CA ILE A 130 -14.29 3.85 -13.70
C ILE A 130 -15.52 4.26 -14.53
N ASP A 131 -15.29 4.70 -15.78
CA ASP A 131 -16.35 4.78 -16.77
C ASP A 131 -16.71 3.38 -17.29
N TRP A 132 -17.93 2.95 -16.96
CA TRP A 132 -18.48 1.64 -17.27
C TRP A 132 -19.27 1.57 -18.58
N SER A 133 -19.32 2.67 -19.36
CA SER A 133 -20.07 2.78 -20.61
C SER A 133 -19.75 1.70 -21.65
N THR A 134 -18.57 1.04 -21.54
CA THR A 134 -18.07 0.00 -22.44
C THR A 134 -17.71 -1.30 -21.70
N ALA A 135 -18.64 -1.85 -20.93
CA ALA A 135 -18.42 -3.16 -20.29
C ALA A 135 -18.36 -4.27 -21.35
N LYS A 136 -17.36 -5.16 -21.26
CA LYS A 136 -17.13 -6.25 -22.23
C LYS A 136 -18.13 -7.40 -22.08
N ILE A 137 -18.83 -7.47 -20.94
CA ILE A 137 -19.73 -8.57 -20.59
C ILE A 137 -21.19 -8.07 -20.60
N PRO A 138 -22.04 -8.57 -21.52
CA PRO A 138 -23.43 -8.13 -21.65
C PRO A 138 -24.30 -8.33 -20.41
N LEU A 139 -23.95 -9.29 -19.54
CA LEU A 139 -24.69 -9.53 -18.30
C LEU A 139 -24.48 -8.42 -17.27
N LEU A 140 -23.35 -7.72 -17.36
CA LEU A 140 -22.91 -6.74 -16.35
C LEU A 140 -23.23 -5.31 -16.80
N THR A 141 -23.41 -5.05 -18.10
CA THR A 141 -23.87 -3.75 -18.63
C THR A 141 -25.17 -3.28 -17.99
N GLY A 142 -26.09 -4.18 -17.67
CA GLY A 142 -27.38 -3.83 -17.03
C GLY A 142 -27.24 -3.26 -15.61
N VAL A 143 -26.19 -3.67 -14.89
CA VAL A 143 -25.88 -3.16 -13.54
C VAL A 143 -24.95 -1.96 -13.62
N THR A 144 -23.92 -2.03 -14.47
CA THR A 144 -22.88 -1.00 -14.54
C THR A 144 -23.32 0.28 -15.23
N SER A 145 -24.29 0.22 -16.14
CA SER A 145 -24.91 1.42 -16.75
C SER A 145 -25.67 2.30 -15.74
N ARG A 146 -25.96 1.79 -14.54
CA ARG A 146 -26.62 2.52 -13.46
C ARG A 146 -25.65 3.11 -12.44
N LEU A 147 -24.35 2.84 -12.57
CA LEU A 147 -23.33 3.36 -11.66
C LEU A 147 -22.88 4.74 -12.14
N PRO A 148 -23.15 5.83 -11.38
CA PRO A 148 -22.64 7.14 -11.72
C PRO A 148 -21.13 7.20 -11.47
N VAL A 149 -20.39 7.85 -12.37
CA VAL A 149 -18.99 8.20 -12.15
C VAL A 149 -18.95 9.34 -11.14
N LEU A 150 -18.71 9.00 -9.88
CA LEU A 150 -18.73 9.94 -8.75
C LEU A 150 -17.37 10.60 -8.50
N ILE A 151 -16.30 9.99 -8.97
CA ILE A 151 -14.92 10.43 -8.72
C ILE A 151 -14.34 11.01 -10.01
N GLN A 152 -14.25 12.34 -10.09
CA GLN A 152 -13.68 13.09 -11.20
C GLN A 152 -12.83 14.26 -10.67
N GLY A 153 -11.99 14.86 -11.52
CA GLY A 153 -11.19 16.03 -11.16
C GLY A 153 -10.02 15.75 -10.20
N LEU A 154 -9.64 14.48 -10.03
CA LEU A 154 -8.43 14.13 -9.30
C LEU A 154 -7.19 14.43 -10.16
N PRO A 155 -6.10 14.96 -9.59
CA PRO A 155 -4.85 15.14 -10.33
C PRO A 155 -4.37 13.82 -10.96
N GLY A 156 -4.30 13.76 -12.29
CA GLY A 156 -3.94 12.54 -13.04
C GLY A 156 -5.11 11.58 -13.33
N ALA A 157 -6.33 11.89 -12.89
CA ALA A 157 -7.57 11.16 -13.18
C ALA A 157 -8.74 12.15 -13.37
N GLU A 158 -8.52 13.16 -14.21
CA GLU A 158 -9.43 14.29 -14.41
C GLU A 158 -10.78 13.85 -15.01
N ALA A 159 -10.74 12.92 -15.96
CA ALA A 159 -11.90 12.32 -16.60
C ALA A 159 -12.42 11.05 -15.89
N GLY A 160 -11.94 10.76 -14.67
CA GLY A 160 -12.19 9.51 -13.96
C GLY A 160 -11.01 8.53 -14.03
N ILE A 161 -11.15 7.39 -13.37
CA ILE A 161 -10.11 6.37 -13.23
C ILE A 161 -10.12 5.46 -14.45
N HIS A 162 -8.99 5.37 -15.14
CA HIS A 162 -8.85 4.46 -16.28
C HIS A 162 -8.91 2.99 -15.82
N ARG A 163 -9.72 2.16 -16.49
CA ARG A 163 -9.95 0.75 -16.14
C ARG A 163 -8.67 -0.05 -15.95
N ASN A 164 -7.70 0.08 -16.85
CA ASN A 164 -6.41 -0.61 -16.73
C ASN A 164 -5.59 -0.19 -15.50
N GLN A 165 -5.71 1.06 -15.04
CA GLN A 165 -5.01 1.51 -13.82
C GLN A 165 -5.65 0.91 -12.57
N ALA A 166 -6.99 0.86 -12.53
CA ALA A 166 -7.72 0.19 -11.46
C ALA A 166 -7.41 -1.33 -11.43
N ALA A 167 -7.48 -2.01 -12.57
CA ALA A 167 -7.14 -3.43 -12.70
C ALA A 167 -5.68 -3.70 -12.29
N GLY A 168 -4.73 -2.86 -12.74
CA GLY A 168 -3.33 -2.96 -12.34
C GLY A 168 -3.11 -2.73 -10.84
N SER A 169 -3.87 -1.82 -10.22
CA SER A 169 -3.83 -1.57 -8.78
C SER A 169 -4.35 -2.77 -7.98
N LEU A 170 -5.46 -3.35 -8.43
CA LEU A 170 -6.07 -4.54 -7.83
C LEU A 170 -5.21 -5.80 -8.00
N LEU A 171 -4.41 -5.88 -9.05
CA LEU A 171 -3.50 -7.00 -9.27
C LEU A 171 -2.48 -7.15 -8.13
N TRP A 172 -2.08 -6.05 -7.47
CA TRP A 172 -1.20 -6.12 -6.30
C TRP A 172 -1.85 -6.79 -5.09
N PHE A 173 -3.19 -6.85 -5.05
CA PHE A 173 -3.91 -7.52 -3.98
C PHE A 173 -4.05 -9.04 -4.21
N PHE A 174 -3.99 -9.46 -5.47
CA PHE A 174 -4.41 -10.79 -5.88
C PHE A 174 -3.47 -11.93 -5.38
N PRO A 175 -2.13 -11.87 -5.52
CA PRO A 175 -1.26 -12.99 -5.17
C PRO A 175 -1.35 -13.40 -3.69
N LEU A 176 -1.41 -12.44 -2.78
CA LEU A 176 -1.52 -12.74 -1.35
C LEU A 176 -2.88 -13.36 -1.01
N GLN A 177 -3.96 -12.88 -1.64
CA GLN A 177 -5.29 -13.45 -1.45
C GLN A 177 -5.33 -14.91 -1.94
N VAL A 178 -4.78 -15.20 -3.11
CA VAL A 178 -4.68 -16.59 -3.63
C VAL A 178 -3.85 -17.47 -2.69
N ALA A 179 -2.70 -17.00 -2.22
CA ALA A 179 -1.84 -17.74 -1.30
C ALA A 179 -2.57 -18.06 0.02
N LEU A 180 -3.31 -17.09 0.57
CA LEU A 180 -4.09 -17.29 1.78
C LEU A 180 -5.30 -18.21 1.57
N LEU A 181 -5.99 -18.14 0.42
CA LEU A 181 -7.04 -19.09 0.05
C LEU A 181 -6.48 -20.52 -0.12
N GLY A 182 -5.33 -20.66 -0.75
CA GLY A 182 -4.68 -21.94 -0.96
C GLY A 182 -4.28 -22.59 0.36
N THR A 183 -3.64 -21.83 1.25
CA THR A 183 -3.27 -22.29 2.59
C THR A 183 -4.49 -22.60 3.46
N TRP A 184 -5.57 -21.82 3.33
CA TRP A 184 -6.86 -22.17 3.96
C TRP A 184 -7.38 -23.53 3.53
N TRP A 185 -7.44 -23.73 2.21
CA TRP A 185 -8.05 -24.90 1.61
C TRP A 185 -7.25 -26.14 2.03
N ALA A 186 -5.93 -26.08 1.89
CA ALA A 186 -5.03 -27.16 2.31
C ALA A 186 -5.09 -27.41 3.83
N GLY A 187 -5.42 -26.39 4.63
CA GLY A 187 -5.52 -26.45 6.08
C GLY A 187 -6.91 -26.78 6.64
N ARG A 188 -7.94 -27.00 5.81
CA ARG A 188 -9.29 -27.43 6.26
C ARG A 188 -9.20 -28.77 7.01
N GLY A 189 -8.99 -28.72 8.32
CA GLY A 189 -8.82 -29.88 9.20
C GLY A 189 -7.64 -29.80 10.17
N ARG A 190 -6.79 -28.77 10.07
CA ARG A 190 -5.73 -28.49 11.05
C ARG A 190 -6.01 -27.16 11.74
N ASP A 191 -5.82 -27.09 13.05
CA ASP A 191 -5.96 -25.87 13.87
C ASP A 191 -4.86 -24.84 13.59
N GLU A 192 -4.56 -24.60 12.31
CA GLU A 192 -3.51 -23.68 11.91
C GLU A 192 -3.94 -22.24 12.24
N PRO A 193 -3.17 -21.56 13.09
CA PRO A 193 -3.56 -20.31 13.74
C PRO A 193 -3.76 -19.10 12.82
N VAL A 194 -3.37 -19.20 11.54
CA VAL A 194 -3.20 -18.06 10.63
C VAL A 194 -4.51 -17.64 9.96
N LEU A 195 -5.52 -18.51 9.86
CA LEU A 195 -6.65 -18.24 8.97
C LEU A 195 -8.04 -18.37 9.58
N ARG A 196 -8.45 -17.30 10.28
CA ARG A 196 -9.80 -17.15 10.87
C ARG A 196 -10.79 -16.35 10.01
N TYR A 197 -10.44 -15.97 8.78
CA TYR A 197 -11.26 -15.04 7.97
C TYR A 197 -11.66 -15.57 6.58
N PRO A 198 -12.14 -16.83 6.42
CA PRO A 198 -12.33 -17.41 5.10
C PRO A 198 -13.41 -16.72 4.26
N LEU A 199 -14.51 -16.28 4.89
CA LEU A 199 -15.61 -15.60 4.19
C LEU A 199 -15.20 -14.20 3.71
N GLY A 200 -14.53 -13.43 4.57
CA GLY A 200 -14.03 -12.10 4.19
C GLY A 200 -12.97 -12.19 3.09
N LEU A 201 -12.11 -13.21 3.15
CA LEU A 201 -11.05 -13.42 2.19
C LEU A 201 -11.61 -13.84 0.81
N ALA A 202 -12.59 -14.74 0.79
CA ALA A 202 -13.31 -15.12 -0.42
C ALA A 202 -14.10 -13.95 -1.02
N ALA A 203 -14.74 -13.12 -0.19
CA ALA A 203 -15.49 -11.94 -0.64
C ALA A 203 -14.56 -10.89 -1.27
N VAL A 204 -13.47 -10.52 -0.60
CA VAL A 204 -12.51 -9.54 -1.14
C VAL A 204 -11.85 -10.07 -2.41
N PHE A 205 -11.51 -11.36 -2.44
CA PHE A 205 -10.97 -12.02 -3.63
C PHE A 205 -11.95 -11.98 -4.80
N GLY A 206 -13.20 -12.40 -4.57
CA GLY A 206 -14.26 -12.39 -5.59
C GLY A 206 -14.52 -10.97 -6.13
N LEU A 207 -14.53 -9.97 -5.25
CA LEU A 207 -14.68 -8.57 -5.64
C LEU A 207 -13.48 -8.07 -6.47
N THR A 208 -12.25 -8.35 -6.03
CA THR A 208 -11.01 -7.99 -6.74
C THR A 208 -11.01 -8.61 -8.14
N PHE A 209 -11.37 -9.89 -8.24
CA PHE A 209 -11.47 -10.62 -9.50
C PHE A 209 -12.57 -10.06 -10.42
N LEU A 210 -13.76 -9.81 -9.89
CA LEU A 210 -14.88 -9.24 -10.65
C LEU A 210 -14.51 -7.88 -11.25
N THR A 211 -13.85 -7.02 -10.47
CA THR A 211 -13.39 -5.70 -10.95
C THR A 211 -12.28 -5.80 -12.00
N PHE A 212 -11.54 -6.92 -12.05
CA PHE A 212 -10.52 -7.18 -13.07
C PHE A 212 -11.13 -7.66 -14.40
N VAL A 213 -12.25 -8.37 -14.34
CA VAL A 213 -12.92 -9.02 -15.48
C VAL A 213 -13.89 -8.08 -16.22
N LEU A 214 -14.45 -7.08 -15.52
CA LEU A 214 -15.30 -6.03 -16.06
C LEU A 214 -14.52 -4.98 -16.88
#